data_AF-A0A1G7KSK1-F1
#
_entry.id   AF-A0A1G7KSK1-F1
#
_cell.length_a   1.000
_cell.length_b   1.000
_cell.length_c   1.000
_cell.angle_alpha   90.00
_cell.angle_beta   90.00
_cell.angle_gamma   90.00
#
_symmetry.space_group_name_H-M   'P 1'
#
loop_
_entity.id
_entity.type
_entity.pdbx_description
1 polymer ?
#
loop_
_entity_poly.entity_id
_entity_poly.type
_entity_poly.pdbx_seq_one_letter_code
_entity_poly.pdbx_strand_id
1 'polypeptide(L)'
;MVSKTVRMGMCLLALTVLVACGQSRELTPNAVKTGPDEFGLVPNKPLQQPASFSSLPAPTPGGANLTDATPKADAILALGGRVPPATGVDGGIVSYASRYGVDPLIRADLAKSDARRSKARSGFLGLGGKSYERAYRGLALDAFAEWERLRALGIVVPSAPQD
;
A
#
# COMPACT_ATOMS: atom_id res chain seq x y z
N MET A 1 -11.67 -17.85 52.68
CA MET A 1 -10.62 -16.82 52.58
C MET A 1 -9.68 -17.20 51.44
N VAL A 2 -9.77 -16.54 50.28
CA VAL A 2 -8.87 -16.84 49.14
C VAL A 2 -7.50 -16.25 49.44
N SER A 3 -6.44 -17.06 49.36
CA SER A 3 -5.08 -16.63 49.72
C SER A 3 -4.61 -15.49 48.81
N LYS A 4 -3.74 -14.62 49.32
CA LYS A 4 -3.13 -13.53 48.55
C LYS A 4 -2.41 -14.06 47.29
N THR A 5 -1.85 -15.27 47.36
CA THR A 5 -1.16 -15.91 46.23
C THR A 5 -2.11 -16.31 45.10
N VAL A 6 -3.32 -16.80 45.43
CA VAL A 6 -4.34 -17.14 44.42
C VAL A 6 -4.90 -15.88 43.74
N ARG A 7 -5.11 -14.79 44.50
CA ARG A 7 -5.54 -13.50 43.93
C ARG A 7 -4.47 -12.92 43.00
N MET A 8 -3.20 -12.97 43.41
CA MET A 8 -2.09 -12.43 42.62
C MET A 8 -1.86 -13.26 41.34
N GLY A 9 -1.97 -14.58 41.42
CA GLY A 9 -1.93 -15.46 40.25
C GLY A 9 -3.09 -15.21 39.27
N MET A 10 -4.29 -14.97 39.77
CA MET A 10 -5.46 -14.65 38.93
C MET A 10 -5.33 -13.29 38.24
N CYS A 11 -4.79 -12.28 38.92
CA CYS A 11 -4.50 -10.98 38.28
C CYS A 11 -3.41 -11.08 37.21
N LEU A 12 -2.36 -11.89 37.45
CA LEU A 12 -1.29 -12.10 36.47
C LEU A 12 -1.82 -12.83 35.21
N LEU A 13 -2.68 -13.82 35.40
CA LEU A 13 -3.35 -14.54 34.32
C LEU A 13 -4.30 -13.63 33.52
N ALA A 14 -5.03 -12.72 34.19
CA ALA A 14 -5.89 -11.76 33.52
C ALA A 14 -5.10 -10.77 32.66
N LEU A 15 -3.92 -10.32 33.14
CA LEU A 15 -3.02 -9.44 32.39
C LEU A 15 -2.44 -10.11 31.14
N THR A 16 -2.09 -11.39 31.20
CA THR A 16 -1.54 -12.11 30.03
C THR A 16 -2.59 -12.35 28.95
N VAL A 17 -3.84 -12.62 29.33
CA VAL A 17 -4.96 -12.76 28.39
C VAL A 17 -5.28 -11.43 27.71
N LEU A 18 -5.18 -10.29 28.42
CA LEU A 18 -5.40 -8.96 27.83
C LEU A 18 -4.31 -8.58 26.79
N VAL A 19 -3.05 -8.89 27.06
CA VAL A 19 -1.93 -8.55 26.15
C VAL A 19 -1.93 -9.43 24.89
N ALA A 20 -2.50 -10.64 24.96
CA ALA A 20 -2.59 -11.54 23.80
C ALA A 20 -3.55 -11.07 22.70
N CYS A 21 -4.45 -10.13 23.00
CA CYS A 21 -5.39 -9.54 22.02
C CYS A 21 -4.85 -8.28 21.30
N GLY A 22 -3.55 -7.99 21.40
CA GLY A 22 -2.93 -6.93 20.62
C GLY A 22 -2.87 -7.29 19.13
N GLN A 23 -3.61 -6.54 18.29
CA GLN A 23 -3.54 -6.68 16.83
C GLN A 23 -2.09 -6.68 16.35
N SER A 24 -1.72 -7.73 15.61
CA SER A 24 -0.49 -7.80 14.85
C SER A 24 -0.39 -6.57 13.95
N ARG A 25 0.43 -5.60 14.36
CA ARG A 25 0.66 -4.37 13.61
C ARG A 25 1.23 -4.73 12.26
N GLU A 26 0.49 -4.40 11.21
CA GLU A 26 0.98 -4.50 9.84
C GLU A 26 2.24 -3.65 9.68
N LEU A 27 3.09 -4.10 8.77
CA LEU A 27 4.31 -3.41 8.40
C LEU A 27 3.92 -2.05 7.82
N THR A 28 4.18 -0.98 8.55
CA THR A 28 3.94 0.39 8.07
C THR A 28 5.23 0.91 7.43
N PRO A 29 5.19 1.37 6.18
CA PRO A 29 6.33 2.07 5.57
C PRO A 29 6.64 3.35 6.35
N ASN A 30 7.91 3.74 6.41
CA ASN A 30 8.32 5.05 6.93
C ASN A 30 7.85 6.14 5.95
N ALA A 31 6.62 6.62 6.08
CA ALA A 31 6.11 7.70 5.24
C ALA A 31 6.64 9.05 5.73
N VAL A 32 7.39 9.76 4.87
CA VAL A 32 7.56 11.21 4.98
C VAL A 32 6.17 11.83 4.88
N LYS A 33 5.69 12.42 5.97
CA LYS A 33 4.40 13.11 5.99
C LYS A 33 4.56 14.48 5.32
N THR A 34 4.44 14.53 3.99
CA THR A 34 3.98 15.76 3.32
C THR A 34 2.50 15.89 3.64
N GLY A 35 2.17 16.71 4.64
CA GLY A 35 0.78 17.06 4.94
C GLY A 35 0.14 17.79 3.74
N PRO A 36 -1.20 17.84 3.66
CA PRO A 36 -1.89 18.59 2.62
C PRO A 36 -1.50 20.07 2.68
N ASP A 37 -1.22 20.69 1.53
CA ASP A 37 -1.00 22.13 1.43
C ASP A 37 -2.32 22.87 1.70
N GLU A 38 -2.40 23.54 2.85
CA GLU A 38 -3.60 24.24 3.32
C GLU A 38 -3.91 25.55 2.60
N PHE A 39 -3.02 26.00 1.70
CA PHE A 39 -3.22 27.21 0.89
C PHE A 39 -3.32 26.93 -0.61
N GLY A 40 -3.28 25.66 -1.02
CA GLY A 40 -3.43 25.26 -2.41
C GLY A 40 -4.86 25.47 -2.92
N LEU A 41 -5.09 26.54 -3.69
CA LEU A 41 -6.34 26.70 -4.44
C LEU A 41 -6.32 25.76 -5.65
N VAL A 42 -7.23 24.77 -5.66
CA VAL A 42 -7.45 23.91 -6.83
C VAL A 42 -8.52 24.57 -7.71
N PRO A 43 -8.17 25.07 -8.92
CA PRO A 43 -9.16 25.66 -9.81
C PRO A 43 -10.10 24.56 -10.31
N ASN A 44 -11.40 24.75 -10.09
CA ASN A 44 -12.44 23.86 -10.59
C ASN A 44 -12.65 24.05 -12.09
N LYS A 45 -13.19 23.01 -12.74
CA LYS A 45 -13.62 23.10 -14.14
C LYS A 45 -14.83 24.03 -14.28
N PRO A 46 -15.05 24.62 -15.46
CA PRO A 46 -16.25 25.40 -15.74
C PRO A 46 -17.52 24.60 -15.48
N LEU A 47 -18.56 25.29 -14.99
CA LEU A 47 -19.88 24.70 -14.78
C LEU A 47 -20.44 24.18 -16.11
N GLN A 48 -20.94 22.94 -16.10
CA GLN A 48 -21.67 22.37 -17.23
C GLN A 48 -23.17 22.64 -17.08
N GLN A 49 -23.77 23.23 -18.11
CA GLN A 49 -25.21 23.43 -18.16
C GLN A 49 -25.90 22.15 -18.67
N PRO A 50 -27.06 21.79 -18.10
CA PRO A 50 -27.85 20.68 -18.61
C PRO A 50 -28.44 21.03 -19.98
N ALA A 51 -28.73 20.01 -20.79
CA ALA A 51 -29.34 20.20 -22.11
C ALA A 51 -30.74 20.84 -22.03
N SER A 52 -31.43 20.71 -20.90
CA SER A 52 -32.72 21.34 -20.62
C SER A 52 -32.84 21.66 -19.13
N PHE A 53 -33.42 22.83 -18.83
CA PHE A 53 -33.74 23.25 -17.46
C PHE A 53 -35.16 22.84 -17.03
N SER A 54 -36.01 22.41 -17.97
CA SER A 54 -37.38 21.95 -17.69
C SER A 54 -37.45 20.46 -17.35
N SER A 55 -36.47 19.68 -17.81
CA SER A 55 -36.36 18.24 -17.55
C SER A 55 -35.00 17.97 -16.90
N LEU A 56 -34.91 18.24 -15.60
CA LEU A 56 -33.69 17.98 -14.85
C LEU A 56 -33.41 16.46 -14.81
N PRO A 57 -32.16 16.03 -15.04
CA PRO A 57 -31.78 14.63 -14.85
C PRO A 57 -32.06 14.19 -13.43
N ALA A 58 -32.36 12.91 -13.23
CA ALA A 58 -32.43 12.35 -11.88
C ALA A 58 -31.07 12.56 -11.18
N PRO A 59 -31.04 12.99 -9.89
CA PRO A 59 -29.80 13.14 -9.15
C PRO A 59 -29.04 11.81 -9.12
N THR A 60 -27.72 11.87 -9.08
CA THR A 60 -26.83 10.70 -9.01
C THR A 60 -26.18 10.62 -7.61
N PRO A 61 -26.86 10.02 -6.61
CA PRO A 61 -26.28 9.83 -5.27
C PRO A 61 -24.94 9.08 -5.35
N GLY A 62 -23.91 9.65 -4.74
CA GLY A 62 -22.55 9.08 -4.77
C GLY A 62 -21.80 9.25 -6.09
N GLY A 63 -22.35 9.97 -7.07
CA GLY A 63 -21.64 10.35 -8.29
C GLY A 63 -20.52 11.36 -8.01
N ALA A 64 -19.50 11.38 -8.87
CA ALA A 64 -18.46 12.40 -8.84
C ALA A 64 -19.02 13.72 -9.39
N ASN A 65 -18.53 14.85 -8.85
CA ASN A 65 -18.92 16.16 -9.34
C ASN A 65 -18.22 16.45 -10.69
N LEU A 66 -18.98 16.95 -11.66
CA LEU A 66 -18.49 17.24 -13.02
C LEU A 66 -17.49 18.40 -13.04
N THR A 67 -17.54 19.28 -12.04
CA THR A 67 -16.65 20.45 -11.95
C THR A 67 -15.35 20.18 -11.21
N ASP A 68 -15.18 19.00 -10.62
CA ASP A 68 -13.96 18.69 -9.88
C ASP A 68 -12.75 18.64 -10.84
N ALA A 69 -11.61 19.15 -10.38
CA ALA A 69 -10.38 19.12 -11.14
C ALA A 69 -9.90 17.67 -11.32
N THR A 70 -9.63 17.27 -12.58
CA THR A 70 -9.08 15.94 -12.90
C THR A 70 -7.78 16.08 -13.70
N PRO A 71 -6.72 16.68 -13.13
CA PRO A 71 -5.54 17.13 -13.88
C PRO A 71 -4.85 16.00 -14.65
N LYS A 72 -4.80 14.78 -14.09
CA LYS A 72 -4.24 13.61 -14.76
C LYS A 72 -5.06 13.19 -15.98
N ALA A 73 -6.38 13.15 -15.86
CA ALA A 73 -7.27 12.78 -16.95
C ALA A 73 -7.22 13.84 -18.07
N ASP A 74 -7.21 15.12 -17.70
CA ASP A 74 -7.14 16.24 -18.64
C ASP A 74 -5.82 16.25 -19.42
N ALA A 75 -4.70 15.96 -18.74
CA ALA A 75 -3.39 15.82 -19.39
C ALA A 75 -3.36 14.65 -20.39
N ILE A 76 -3.94 13.50 -20.03
CA ILE A 76 -4.03 12.33 -20.92
C ILE A 76 -4.82 12.68 -22.19
N LEU A 77 -5.98 13.35 -22.04
CA LEU A 77 -6.81 13.78 -23.18
C LEU A 77 -6.09 14.80 -24.07
N ALA A 78 -5.40 15.78 -23.48
CA ALA A 78 -4.64 16.79 -24.22
C ALA A 78 -3.50 16.18 -25.05
N LEU A 79 -2.92 15.07 -24.58
CA LEU A 79 -1.90 14.29 -25.30
C LEU A 79 -2.49 13.30 -26.32
N GLY A 80 -3.81 13.30 -26.54
CA GLY A 80 -4.50 12.38 -27.45
C GLY A 80 -4.67 10.96 -26.93
N GLY A 81 -4.44 10.73 -25.63
CA GLY A 81 -4.59 9.44 -24.99
C GLY A 81 -6.04 9.15 -24.54
N ARG A 82 -6.27 7.92 -24.09
CA ARG A 82 -7.54 7.49 -23.48
C ARG A 82 -7.40 7.46 -21.96
N VAL A 83 -8.28 8.17 -21.25
CA VAL A 83 -8.29 8.18 -19.77
C VAL A 83 -8.54 6.74 -19.27
N PRO A 84 -7.63 6.15 -18.50
CA PRO A 84 -7.85 4.84 -17.91
C PRO A 84 -8.95 4.93 -16.85
N PRO A 85 -9.76 3.88 -16.66
CA PRO A 85 -10.76 3.85 -15.60
C PRO A 85 -10.10 4.14 -14.24
N ALA A 86 -10.80 4.86 -13.37
CA ALA A 86 -10.30 5.31 -12.06
C ALA A 86 -10.05 4.16 -11.04
N THR A 87 -9.95 2.92 -11.51
CA THR A 87 -9.70 1.72 -10.70
C THR A 87 -8.24 1.58 -10.27
N GLY A 88 -7.36 2.52 -10.62
CA GLY A 88 -5.94 2.55 -10.20
C GLY A 88 -5.10 1.39 -10.73
N VAL A 89 -5.71 0.47 -11.46
CA VAL A 89 -5.11 -0.75 -12.00
C VAL A 89 -5.34 -0.74 -13.50
N ASP A 90 -4.26 -0.68 -14.26
CA ASP A 90 -4.31 -0.91 -15.70
C ASP A 90 -4.63 -2.39 -15.93
N GLY A 91 -5.92 -2.68 -16.13
CA GLY A 91 -6.41 -4.04 -16.36
C GLY A 91 -5.77 -4.69 -17.60
N GLY A 92 -5.31 -3.90 -18.57
CA GLY A 92 -4.58 -4.38 -19.74
C GLY A 92 -3.22 -4.96 -19.35
N ILE A 93 -2.47 -4.26 -18.50
CA ILE A 93 -1.18 -4.75 -17.97
C ILE A 93 -1.39 -5.99 -17.12
N VAL A 94 -2.40 -6.00 -16.24
CA VAL A 94 -2.70 -7.16 -15.39
C VAL A 94 -3.06 -8.38 -16.23
N SER A 95 -3.92 -8.20 -17.24
CA SER A 95 -4.30 -9.27 -18.16
C SER A 95 -3.12 -9.76 -19.00
N TYR A 96 -2.26 -8.86 -19.45
CA TYR A 96 -1.06 -9.23 -20.20
C TYR A 96 -0.06 -9.98 -19.34
N ALA A 97 0.16 -9.54 -18.09
CA ALA A 97 1.05 -10.20 -17.14
C ALA A 97 0.52 -11.58 -16.70
N SER A 98 -0.80 -11.73 -16.56
CA SER A 98 -1.44 -12.99 -16.18
C SER A 98 -1.58 -14.00 -17.33
N ARG A 99 -1.09 -13.68 -18.54
CA ARG A 99 -1.25 -14.53 -19.74
C ARG A 99 -0.70 -15.95 -19.61
N TYR A 100 0.30 -16.15 -18.74
CA TYR A 100 0.90 -17.47 -18.49
C TYR A 100 0.25 -18.20 -17.30
N GLY A 101 -0.87 -17.69 -16.79
CA GLY A 101 -1.55 -18.19 -15.61
C GLY A 101 -1.07 -17.51 -14.33
N VAL A 102 -1.98 -17.44 -13.36
CA VAL A 102 -1.70 -16.98 -11.99
C VAL A 102 -2.27 -18.03 -11.06
N ASP A 103 -1.44 -18.50 -10.14
CA ASP A 103 -1.90 -19.42 -9.09
C ASP A 103 -2.91 -18.68 -8.19
N PRO A 104 -4.17 -19.14 -8.09
CA PRO A 104 -5.18 -18.50 -7.25
C PRO A 104 -4.84 -18.54 -5.76
N LEU A 105 -4.00 -19.47 -5.31
CA LEU A 105 -3.58 -19.65 -3.93
C LEU A 105 -2.32 -18.86 -3.56
N ILE A 106 -1.65 -18.21 -4.52
CA ILE A 106 -0.35 -17.54 -4.31
C ILE A 106 -0.36 -16.57 -3.14
N ARG A 107 -1.46 -15.83 -2.94
CA ARG A 107 -1.59 -14.86 -1.84
C ARG A 107 -1.65 -15.55 -0.48
N ALA A 108 -2.38 -16.66 -0.39
CA ALA A 108 -2.49 -17.42 0.85
C ALA A 108 -1.16 -18.09 1.21
N ASP A 109 -0.44 -18.60 0.22
CA ASP A 109 0.84 -19.27 0.44
C ASP A 109 1.98 -18.29 0.73
N LEU A 110 1.97 -17.11 0.10
CA LEU A 110 2.86 -16.01 0.45
C LEU A 110 2.60 -15.55 1.88
N ALA A 111 1.34 -15.36 2.29
CA ALA A 111 0.99 -14.97 3.66
C ALA A 111 1.50 -15.98 4.70
N LYS A 112 1.36 -17.29 4.43
CA LYS A 112 1.91 -18.35 5.31
C LYS A 112 3.44 -18.29 5.38
N SER A 113 4.10 -18.06 4.24
CA SER A 113 5.56 -17.97 4.14
C SER A 113 6.11 -16.74 4.89
N ASP A 114 5.45 -15.59 4.74
CA ASP A 114 5.75 -14.34 5.43
C ASP A 114 5.62 -14.49 6.94
N ALA A 115 4.52 -15.08 7.41
CA ALA A 115 4.31 -15.32 8.84
C ALA A 115 5.43 -16.19 9.44
N ARG A 116 5.85 -17.24 8.73
CA ARG A 116 6.98 -18.10 9.14
C ARG A 116 8.28 -17.32 9.24
N ARG A 117 8.62 -16.53 8.22
CA ARG A 117 9.85 -15.74 8.14
C ARG A 117 9.91 -14.63 9.18
N SER A 118 8.78 -13.95 9.40
CA SER A 118 8.62 -12.91 10.41
C SER A 118 8.76 -13.47 11.83
N LYS A 119 8.15 -14.64 12.12
CA LYS A 119 8.25 -15.30 13.42
C LYS A 119 9.67 -15.77 13.75
N ALA A 120 10.37 -16.35 12.77
CA ALA A 120 11.76 -16.82 12.94
C ALA A 120 12.76 -15.70 13.25
N ARG A 121 12.43 -14.45 12.92
CA ARG A 121 13.28 -13.27 13.16
C ARG A 121 12.69 -12.28 14.15
N SER A 122 11.69 -12.70 14.91
CA SER A 122 11.20 -11.96 16.07
C SER A 122 12.27 -12.01 17.17
N GLY A 123 12.55 -10.90 17.84
CA GLY A 123 13.52 -10.86 18.94
C GLY A 123 13.17 -11.86 20.05
N PHE A 124 14.13 -12.17 20.94
CA PHE A 124 14.07 -13.24 21.95
C PHE A 124 12.83 -13.21 22.88
N LEU A 125 12.05 -12.12 22.92
CA LEU A 125 10.79 -12.01 23.67
C LEU A 125 9.63 -11.37 22.86
N GLY A 126 9.74 -11.26 21.53
CA GLY A 126 8.81 -10.42 20.73
C GLY A 126 9.03 -8.91 20.91
N LEU A 127 9.98 -8.52 21.77
CA LEU A 127 10.45 -7.16 21.94
C LEU A 127 11.39 -6.80 20.78
N GLY A 128 11.02 -5.75 20.03
CA GLY A 128 11.71 -5.32 18.81
C GLY A 128 10.85 -5.56 17.58
N GLY A 129 10.38 -4.46 16.97
CA GLY A 129 9.43 -4.46 15.87
C GLY A 129 9.76 -5.48 14.78
N LYS A 130 8.73 -6.17 14.29
CA LYS A 130 8.83 -7.00 13.09
C LYS A 130 9.09 -6.05 11.92
N SER A 131 10.34 -5.73 11.59
CA SER A 131 10.62 -4.95 10.38
C SER A 131 10.72 -5.88 9.19
N TYR A 132 10.14 -5.43 8.07
CA TYR A 132 10.21 -6.13 6.78
C TYR A 132 11.67 -6.36 6.38
N GLU A 133 12.50 -5.31 6.52
CA GLU A 133 13.92 -5.35 6.24
C GLU A 133 14.66 -6.46 7.01
N ARG A 134 14.36 -6.65 8.30
CA ARG A 134 14.97 -7.74 9.08
C ARG A 134 14.49 -9.10 8.61
N ALA A 135 13.20 -9.26 8.31
CA ALA A 135 12.63 -10.51 7.79
C ALA A 135 13.23 -10.88 6.42
N TYR A 136 13.57 -9.90 5.59
CA TYR A 136 14.00 -10.10 4.21
C TYR A 136 15.49 -9.80 3.93
N ARG A 137 16.29 -9.48 4.96
CA ARG A 137 17.72 -9.14 4.81
C ARG A 137 18.53 -10.11 3.95
N GLY A 138 18.33 -11.42 4.11
CA GLY A 138 19.05 -12.44 3.33
C GLY A 138 18.61 -12.54 1.86
N LEU A 139 17.55 -11.84 1.48
CA LEU A 139 17.06 -11.71 0.11
C LEU A 139 17.31 -10.30 -0.45
N ALA A 140 17.88 -9.40 0.35
CA ALA A 140 18.24 -8.07 -0.11
C ALA A 140 19.48 -8.18 -1.00
N LEU A 141 19.41 -7.56 -2.17
CA LEU A 141 20.55 -7.40 -3.06
C LEU A 141 21.34 -6.14 -2.63
N ASP A 142 22.66 -6.21 -2.76
CA ASP A 142 23.48 -5.00 -2.72
C ASP A 142 23.23 -4.22 -4.00
N ALA A 143 22.62 -3.04 -3.85
CA ALA A 143 22.19 -2.22 -4.97
C ALA A 143 23.37 -1.80 -5.86
N PHE A 144 24.52 -1.49 -5.28
CA PHE A 144 25.70 -1.05 -6.05
C PHE A 144 26.37 -2.24 -6.73
N ALA A 145 26.52 -3.36 -6.03
CA ALA A 145 27.10 -4.57 -6.63
C ALA A 145 26.24 -5.08 -7.80
N GLU A 146 24.91 -5.06 -7.66
CA GLU A 146 23.99 -5.47 -8.73
C GLU A 146 24.02 -4.49 -9.91
N TRP A 147 24.11 -3.19 -9.63
CA TRP A 147 24.24 -2.17 -10.67
C TRP A 147 25.53 -2.32 -11.48
N GLU A 148 26.66 -2.58 -10.83
CA GLU A 148 27.93 -2.89 -11.48
C GLU A 148 27.85 -4.17 -12.32
N ARG A 149 27.23 -5.24 -11.78
CA ARG A 149 27.02 -6.50 -12.49
C ARG A 149 26.21 -6.30 -13.78
N LEU A 150 25.10 -5.58 -13.70
CA LEU A 150 24.24 -5.31 -14.86
C LEU A 150 24.96 -4.48 -15.92
N ARG A 151 25.75 -3.48 -15.51
CA ARG A 151 26.59 -2.69 -16.42
C ARG A 151 27.66 -3.53 -17.10
N ALA A 152 28.33 -4.42 -16.36
CA ALA A 152 29.32 -5.34 -16.93
C ALA A 152 28.71 -6.28 -17.98
N LEU A 153 27.43 -6.61 -17.85
CA LEU A 153 26.64 -7.37 -18.82
C LEU A 153 26.15 -6.52 -20.02
N GLY A 154 26.46 -5.22 -20.07
CA GLY A 154 26.01 -4.32 -21.14
C GLY A 154 24.52 -3.93 -21.05
N ILE A 155 23.86 -4.20 -19.92
CA ILE A 155 22.46 -3.81 -19.70
C ILE A 155 22.41 -2.32 -19.36
N VAL A 156 21.54 -1.59 -20.05
CA VAL A 156 21.32 -0.17 -19.77
C VAL A 156 20.64 -0.02 -18.41
N VAL A 157 21.37 0.55 -17.45
CA VAL A 157 20.89 0.85 -16.09
C VAL A 157 20.83 2.37 -15.86
N PRO A 158 19.87 2.89 -15.07
CA PRO A 158 19.81 4.30 -14.73
C PRO A 158 21.07 4.81 -14.01
N SER A 159 21.33 6.12 -14.10
CA SER A 159 22.38 6.77 -13.31
C SER A 159 22.08 6.67 -11.81
N ALA A 160 23.07 6.27 -11.02
CA ALA A 160 22.93 6.20 -9.56
C ALA A 160 22.66 7.59 -8.95
N PRO A 161 21.90 7.68 -7.85
CA PRO A 161 21.77 8.93 -7.12
C PRO A 161 23.14 9.40 -6.62
N GLN A 162 23.32 10.72 -6.56
CA GLN A 162 24.43 11.34 -5.86
C GLN A 162 24.16 11.31 -4.35
N ASP A 163 25.19 10.99 -3.56
CA ASP A 163 25.11 10.78 -2.09
C ASP A 163 24.48 11.95 -1.33
#